data_AF-A0A5E4I3H8-F1
#
_entry.id   AF-A0A5E4I3H8-F1
#
_cell.length_a   1.000
_cell.length_b   1.000
_cell.length_c   1.000
_cell.angle_alpha   90.00
_cell.angle_beta   90.00
_cell.angle_gamma   90.00
#
_symmetry.space_group_name_H-M   'P 1'
#
loop_
_entity.id
_entity.type
_entity.pdbx_description
1 polymer ?
#
loop_
_entity_poly.entity_id
_entity_poly.type
_entity_poly.pdbx_seq_one_letter_code
_entity_poly.pdbx_strand_id
1 'polypeptide(L)'
;MIRTSNKQQKLNPEWLGEFVNILNNSGNKEKSKLVEKIFVETYFDNIQEGMNPKDALQKAKIIALCFFVLQQWHKTGFDILKESELLG
;
A
#
# COMPACT_ATOMS: atom_id res chain seq x y z
N MET A 1 35.09 9.55 -12.89
CA MET A 1 34.96 8.40 -11.96
C MET A 1 33.50 8.29 -11.55
N ILE A 2 32.71 7.44 -12.19
CA ILE A 2 31.27 7.30 -11.93
C ILE A 2 31.13 6.28 -10.79
N ARG A 3 30.75 6.73 -9.59
CA ARG A 3 30.39 5.83 -8.48
C ARG A 3 28.99 5.25 -8.76
N THR A 4 28.93 4.17 -9.52
CA THR A 4 27.73 3.32 -9.55
C THR A 4 27.63 2.56 -8.23
N SER A 5 27.01 3.18 -7.21
CA SER A 5 26.52 2.44 -6.04
C SER A 5 25.31 1.61 -6.46
N ASN A 6 25.59 0.49 -7.14
CA ASN A 6 24.64 -0.57 -7.47
C ASN A 6 24.24 -1.35 -6.22
N LYS A 7 23.65 -0.68 -5.23
CA LYS A 7 22.82 -1.33 -4.23
C LYS A 7 21.38 -1.07 -4.62
N GLN A 8 20.89 -1.83 -5.62
CA GLN A 8 19.47 -2.16 -5.67
C GLN A 8 19.15 -2.79 -4.32
N GLN A 9 18.67 -1.99 -3.37
CA GLN A 9 18.16 -2.50 -2.11
C GLN A 9 16.95 -3.33 -2.47
N LYS A 10 17.16 -4.64 -2.65
CA LYS A 10 16.07 -5.57 -2.84
C LYS A 10 15.17 -5.44 -1.62
N LEU A 11 13.89 -5.18 -1.88
CA LEU A 11 12.85 -5.20 -0.88
C LEU A 11 12.94 -6.55 -0.15
N ASN A 12 12.99 -6.57 1.19
CA ASN A 12 12.96 -7.84 1.91
C ASN A 12 11.57 -8.49 1.63
N PRO A 13 11.51 -9.66 0.97
CA PRO A 13 10.24 -10.32 0.65
C PRO A 13 9.42 -10.67 1.90
N GLU A 14 10.03 -10.78 3.08
CA GLU A 14 9.31 -10.97 4.34
C GLU A 14 8.44 -9.77 4.71
N TRP A 15 8.92 -8.55 4.45
CA TRP A 15 8.16 -7.32 4.73
C TRP A 15 6.94 -7.18 3.82
N LEU A 16 7.11 -7.59 2.56
CA LEU A 16 6.02 -7.66 1.60
C LEU A 16 5.02 -8.75 2.01
N GLY A 17 5.50 -9.93 2.42
CA GLY A 17 4.67 -11.05 2.84
C GLY A 17 3.78 -10.74 4.05
N GLU A 18 4.33 -10.08 5.08
CA GLU A 18 3.55 -9.65 6.25
C GLU A 18 2.44 -8.66 5.86
N PHE A 19 2.77 -7.70 5.01
CA PHE A 19 1.82 -6.68 4.55
C PHE A 19 0.75 -7.26 3.61
N VAL A 20 1.15 -8.12 2.68
CA VAL A 20 0.26 -8.81 1.72
C VAL A 20 -0.68 -9.77 2.43
N ASN A 21 -0.28 -10.42 3.53
CA ASN A 21 -1.18 -11.23 4.34
C ASN A 21 -2.33 -10.41 4.95
N ILE A 22 -2.06 -9.19 5.41
CA ILE A 22 -3.09 -8.27 5.91
C ILE A 22 -4.08 -7.91 4.79
N LEU A 23 -3.56 -7.66 3.57
CA LEU A 23 -4.38 -7.32 2.41
C LEU A 23 -5.19 -8.51 1.87
N ASN A 24 -4.64 -9.72 1.87
CA ASN A 24 -5.30 -10.91 1.32
C ASN A 24 -6.51 -11.36 2.15
N ASN A 25 -6.54 -11.04 3.45
CA ASN A 25 -7.72 -11.25 4.29
C ASN A 25 -8.92 -10.35 3.91
N SER A 26 -8.75 -9.38 3.01
CA SER A 26 -9.84 -8.48 2.58
C SER A 26 -10.77 -9.06 1.50
N GLY A 27 -10.45 -10.24 0.94
CA GLY A 27 -11.28 -10.91 -0.07
C GLY A 27 -11.30 -10.26 -1.46
N ASN A 28 -10.72 -9.06 -1.65
CA ASN A 28 -10.67 -8.37 -2.94
C ASN A 28 -9.25 -8.36 -3.51
N LYS A 29 -8.93 -9.37 -4.33
CA LYS A 29 -7.58 -9.57 -4.91
C LYS A 29 -7.09 -8.40 -5.77
N GLU A 30 -7.98 -7.69 -6.47
CA GLU A 30 -7.59 -6.55 -7.30
C GLU A 30 -7.18 -5.35 -6.44
N LYS A 31 -7.95 -5.06 -5.39
CA LYS A 31 -7.59 -4.02 -4.42
C LYS A 31 -6.29 -4.35 -3.69
N SER A 32 -6.07 -5.61 -3.31
CA SER A 32 -4.82 -6.04 -2.69
C SER A 32 -3.61 -5.81 -3.60
N LYS A 33 -3.70 -6.14 -4.89
CA LYS A 33 -2.63 -5.87 -5.87
C LYS A 33 -2.35 -4.39 -6.05
N LEU A 34 -3.38 -3.54 -6.05
CA LEU A 34 -3.21 -2.09 -6.14
C LEU A 34 -2.49 -1.54 -4.91
N VAL A 35 -2.88 -1.98 -3.72
CA VAL A 35 -2.24 -1.54 -2.47
C VAL A 35 -0.80 -2.05 -2.36
N GLU A 36 -0.53 -3.28 -2.83
CA GLU A 36 0.83 -3.81 -2.95
C GLU A 36 1.69 -2.96 -3.88
N LYS A 37 1.16 -2.58 -5.05
CA LYS A 37 1.85 -1.71 -6.00
C LYS A 37 2.21 -0.36 -5.35
N ILE A 38 1.25 0.28 -4.69
CA ILE A 38 1.44 1.57 -3.99
C ILE A 38 2.54 1.45 -2.93
N PHE A 39 2.53 0.36 -2.16
CA PHE A 39 3.55 0.10 -1.15
C PHE A 39 4.96 0.02 -1.77
N VAL A 40 5.12 -0.78 -2.83
CA VAL A 40 6.42 -0.98 -3.51
C VAL A 40 6.93 0.31 -4.13
N GLU A 41 6.09 1.02 -4.89
CA GLU A 41 6.45 2.29 -5.55
C GLU A 41 6.86 3.33 -4.51
N THR A 42 6.05 3.52 -3.47
CA THR A 42 6.34 4.47 -2.39
C THR A 42 7.68 4.15 -1.71
N TYR A 43 7.97 2.87 -1.44
CA TYR A 43 9.24 2.50 -0.83
C TYR A 43 10.43 2.91 -1.71
N PHE A 44 10.41 2.53 -2.98
CA PHE A 44 11.54 2.78 -3.88
C PHE A 44 11.72 4.25 -4.20
N ASP A 45 10.64 5.02 -4.33
CA ASP A 45 10.71 6.47 -4.53
C ASP A 45 11.42 7.14 -3.34
N ASN A 46 11.05 6.77 -2.11
CA ASN A 46 11.70 7.33 -0.91
C ASN A 46 13.16 6.88 -0.78
N ILE A 47 13.51 5.65 -1.18
CA ILE A 47 14.91 5.21 -1.25
C ILE A 47 15.70 6.05 -2.26
N GLN A 48 15.12 6.34 -3.44
CA GLN A 48 15.76 7.16 -4.46
C GLN A 48 15.99 8.61 -4.00
N GLU A 49 15.08 9.13 -3.19
CA GLU A 49 15.21 10.45 -2.53
C GLU A 49 16.26 10.46 -1.40
N GLY A 50 16.88 9.32 -1.08
CA GLY A 50 17.90 9.20 -0.05
C GLY A 50 17.33 8.98 1.36
N MET A 51 16.05 8.64 1.50
CA MET A 51 15.46 8.27 2.77
C MET A 51 16.10 6.98 3.30
N ASN A 52 16.30 6.92 4.62
CA ASN A 52 16.74 5.71 5.29
C ASN A 52 15.72 4.56 5.06
N PRO A 53 16.17 3.33 4.75
CA PRO A 53 15.27 2.21 4.44
C PRO A 53 14.20 1.91 5.50
N LYS A 54 14.52 2.11 6.77
CA LYS A 54 13.55 1.90 7.86
C LYS A 54 12.40 2.91 7.79
N ASP A 55 12.72 4.17 7.48
CA ASP A 55 11.74 5.25 7.40
C ASP A 55 10.93 5.16 6.10
N ALA A 56 11.60 4.82 4.99
CA ALA A 56 10.94 4.53 3.71
C ALA A 56 9.93 3.39 3.83
N LEU A 57 10.30 2.33 4.56
CA LEU A 57 9.41 1.21 4.85
C LEU A 57 8.19 1.64 5.68
N GLN A 58 8.40 2.40 6.75
CA GLN A 58 7.28 2.89 7.58
C GLN A 58 6.34 3.79 6.78
N LYS A 59 6.88 4.71 6.00
CA LYS A 59 6.10 5.63 5.16
C LYS A 59 5.30 4.87 4.10
N ALA A 60 5.92 3.88 3.44
CA ALA A 60 5.23 3.01 2.48
C ALA A 60 4.08 2.21 3.13
N LYS A 61 4.29 1.65 4.33
CA LYS A 61 3.23 0.96 5.09
C LYS A 61 2.05 1.90 5.39
N ILE A 62 2.34 3.11 5.88
CA ILE A 62 1.30 4.09 6.23
C ILE A 62 0.49 4.48 4.99
N ILE A 63 1.16 4.87 3.89
CA ILE A 63 0.49 5.31 2.66
C ILE A 63 -0.39 4.18 2.09
N ALA A 64 0.15 2.97 2.00
CA ALA A 64 -0.59 1.82 1.48
C ALA A 64 -1.80 1.47 2.38
N LEU A 65 -1.67 1.56 3.72
CA LEU A 65 -2.81 1.40 4.65
C LEU A 65 -3.86 2.50 4.47
N CYS A 66 -3.47 3.76 4.33
CA CYS A 66 -4.41 4.86 4.08
C CYS A 66 -5.23 4.60 2.81
N PHE A 67 -4.59 4.17 1.73
CA PHE A 67 -5.29 3.79 0.50
C PHE A 67 -6.24 2.62 0.70
N PHE A 68 -5.80 1.57 1.41
CA PHE A 68 -6.64 0.43 1.73
C PHE A 68 -7.89 0.84 2.51
N VAL A 69 -7.73 1.65 3.56
CA VAL A 69 -8.85 2.16 4.37
C VAL A 69 -9.79 2.99 3.51
N LEU A 70 -9.31 3.99 2.78
CA LEU A 70 -10.16 4.84 1.90
C LEU A 70 -10.97 4.00 0.89
N GLN A 71 -10.38 2.92 0.37
CA GLN A 71 -11.05 1.99 -0.54
C GLN A 71 -12.13 1.12 0.12
N GLN A 72 -12.08 0.90 1.44
CA GLN A 72 -13.13 0.22 2.21
C GLN A 72 -14.28 1.16 2.57
N TRP A 73 -13.98 2.41 2.95
CA TRP A 73 -14.99 3.42 3.25
C TRP A 73 -15.86 3.79 2.04
N HIS A 74 -15.31 3.68 0.83
CA HIS A 74 -16.09 3.86 -0.39
C HIS A 74 -17.18 2.80 -0.61
N LYS A 75 -17.07 1.61 0.02
CA LYS A 75 -18.14 0.61 0.03
C LYS A 75 -19.22 0.99 1.05
N THR A 76 -18.83 1.23 2.30
CA THR A 76 -19.78 1.53 3.39
C THR A 76 -20.53 2.85 3.19
N GLY A 77 -19.89 3.90 2.66
CA GLY A 77 -20.56 5.18 2.41
C GLY A 77 -21.60 5.13 1.30
N PHE A 78 -21.36 4.34 0.24
CA PHE A 78 -22.31 4.17 -0.86
C PHE A 78 -23.44 3.19 -0.50
N ASP A 79 -23.14 2.14 0.26
CA ASP A 79 -24.14 1.17 0.70
C ASP A 79 -25.17 1.82 1.65
N ILE A 80 -24.73 2.70 2.57
CA ILE A 80 -25.63 3.46 3.45
C ILE A 80 -26.51 4.44 2.66
N LEU A 81 -25.95 5.12 1.64
CA LEU A 81 -26.72 6.02 0.78
C LEU A 81 -27.75 5.27 -0.08
N LYS A 82 -27.39 4.10 -0.60
CA LYS A 82 -28.26 3.27 -1.44
C LYS A 82 -29.41 2.62 -0.64
N GLU A 83 -29.16 2.26 0.63
CA GLU A 83 -30.22 1.81 1.53
C GLU A 83 -31.17 2.94 1.93
N SER A 84 -30.67 4.18 2.06
CA SER A 84 -31.52 5.34 2.35
C SER A 84 -32.44 5.76 1.20
N GLU A 85 -32.09 5.46 -0.06
CA GLU A 85 -32.96 5.66 -1.24
C GLU A 85 -34.01 4.55 -1.41
N LEU A 86 -33.79 3.36 -0.82
CA LEU A 86 -34.73 2.23 -0.86
C LEU A 86 -35.74 2.23 0.31
N LEU A 87 -35.48 3.02 1.35
CA LEU A 87 -36.36 3.21 2.51
C LEU A 87 -37.17 4.51 2.44
N GLY A 88 -37.12 5.22 1.30
CA GLY A 88 -37.96 6.36 0.95
C GLY A 88 -39.35 5.95 0.46
#